data_AF-A0A7K2FFL1-F1
#
_entry.id   AF-A0A7K2FFL1-F1
#
_cell.length_a   1.000
_cell.length_b   1.000
_cell.length_c   1.000
_cell.angle_alpha   90.00
_cell.angle_beta   90.00
_cell.angle_gamma   90.00
#
_symmetry.space_group_name_H-M   'P 1'
#
loop_
_entity.id
_entity.type
_entity.pdbx_description
1 polymer ?
#
loop_
_entity_poly.entity_id
_entity_poly.type
_entity_poly.pdbx_seq_one_letter_code
_entity_poly.pdbx_strand_id
1 'polypeptide(L)'
;MTAGVPVPRIDTSKPHPARVYDWLLGGKDNYPVDQQVGETLPEQSRRSAARNREFMHRASAWLARKGIDQFLDIGTGIPTEPNLHQIAQAITPGAQVVYVDNDPIVLRHA
;
A
#
# COMPACT_ATOMS: atom_id res chain seq x y z
N MET A 1 -18.21 -18.20 -18.72
CA MET A 1 -17.72 -16.97 -19.37
C MET A 1 -18.02 -15.80 -18.45
N THR A 2 -17.11 -15.46 -17.54
CA THR A 2 -17.23 -14.22 -16.76
C THR A 2 -16.88 -13.06 -17.69
N ALA A 3 -17.86 -12.22 -18.02
CA ALA A 3 -17.60 -10.97 -18.71
C ALA A 3 -16.48 -10.24 -17.95
N GLY A 4 -15.40 -9.88 -18.65
CA GLY A 4 -14.25 -9.23 -18.04
C GLY A 4 -14.69 -7.94 -17.34
N VAL A 5 -14.46 -7.86 -16.03
CA VAL A 5 -14.70 -6.62 -15.29
C VAL A 5 -13.82 -5.54 -15.94
N PRO A 6 -14.36 -4.42 -16.43
CA PRO A 6 -13.55 -3.36 -17.00
C PRO A 6 -12.54 -2.90 -15.95
N VAL A 7 -11.24 -2.97 -16.27
CA VAL A 7 -10.21 -2.41 -15.40
C VAL A 7 -10.47 -0.91 -15.31
N PRO A 8 -10.78 -0.36 -14.12
CA PRO A 8 -11.11 1.04 -14.03
C PRO A 8 -9.90 1.86 -14.46
N ARG A 9 -10.14 2.86 -15.32
CA ARG A 9 -9.06 3.72 -15.81
C ARG A 9 -8.52 4.56 -14.65
N ILE A 10 -7.20 4.65 -14.55
CA ILE A 10 -6.53 5.56 -13.63
C ILE A 10 -6.83 7.00 -14.08
N ASP A 11 -7.60 7.72 -13.28
CA ASP A 11 -7.78 9.16 -13.42
C ASP A 11 -6.58 9.87 -12.80
N THR A 12 -5.72 10.44 -13.64
CA THR A 12 -4.51 11.16 -13.23
C THR A 12 -4.76 12.66 -13.03
N SER A 13 -6.01 13.12 -13.21
CA SER A 13 -6.41 14.51 -13.00
C SER A 13 -6.94 14.76 -11.59
N LYS A 14 -7.19 13.69 -10.82
CA LYS A 14 -7.65 13.74 -9.43
C LYS A 14 -6.64 13.07 -8.51
N PRO A 15 -6.33 13.69 -7.36
CA PRO A 15 -5.43 13.08 -6.40
C PRO A 15 -6.06 11.83 -5.79
N HIS A 16 -5.24 10.85 -5.43
CA HIS A 16 -5.67 9.65 -4.72
C HIS A 16 -4.81 9.41 -3.46
N PRO A 17 -5.40 9.05 -2.30
CA PRO A 17 -4.66 8.90 -1.05
C PRO A 17 -3.45 7.96 -1.13
N ALA A 18 -3.58 6.83 -1.84
CA ALA A 18 -2.48 5.87 -2.03
C ALA A 18 -1.26 6.50 -2.73
N ARG A 19 -1.49 7.37 -3.72
CA ARG A 19 -0.45 8.05 -4.51
C ARG A 19 0.18 9.22 -3.76
N VAL A 20 -0.63 9.97 -2.99
CA VAL A 20 -0.09 10.99 -2.08
C VAL A 20 0.80 10.33 -1.03
N TYR A 21 0.38 9.19 -0.48
CA TYR A 21 1.16 8.43 0.49
C TYR A 21 2.46 7.88 -0.11
N ASP A 22 2.42 7.34 -1.33
CA ASP A 22 3.60 6.94 -2.09
C ASP A 22 4.59 8.10 -2.27
N TRP A 23 4.11 9.29 -2.66
CA TRP A 23 4.95 10.48 -2.77
C TRP A 23 5.57 10.90 -1.43
N LEU A 24 4.82 10.84 -0.33
CA LEU A 24 5.34 11.13 1.02
C LEU A 24 6.45 10.17 1.44
N LEU A 25 6.44 8.95 0.92
CA LEU A 25 7.49 7.94 1.12
C LEU A 25 8.65 8.05 0.13
N GLY A 26 8.59 9.00 -0.82
CA GLY A 26 9.60 9.16 -1.87
C GLY A 26 9.46 8.16 -3.02
N GLY A 27 8.28 7.54 -3.16
CA GLY A 27 7.94 6.69 -4.29
C GLY A 27 7.70 7.48 -5.58
N LYS A 28 7.44 6.75 -6.66
CA LYS A 28 7.35 7.27 -8.03
C LYS A 28 6.00 7.03 -8.71
N ASP A 29 5.11 6.28 -8.06
CA ASP A 29 3.83 5.87 -8.63
C ASP A 29 2.74 6.88 -8.23
N ASN A 30 3.04 8.15 -8.51
CA ASN A 30 2.23 9.31 -8.19
C ASN A 30 2.27 10.34 -9.32
N TYR A 31 1.23 11.17 -9.42
CA TYR A 31 1.07 12.17 -10.48
C TYR A 31 1.17 13.60 -9.91
N PRO A 32 1.37 14.63 -10.74
CA PRO A 32 1.52 16.02 -10.25
C PRO A 32 0.39 16.48 -9.32
N VAL A 33 -0.86 16.03 -9.53
CA VAL A 33 -1.99 16.35 -8.64
C VAL A 33 -1.85 15.75 -7.24
N ASP A 34 -1.20 14.59 -7.11
CA ASP A 34 -0.92 13.96 -5.83
C ASP A 34 0.22 14.69 -5.10
N GLN A 35 1.25 15.09 -5.85
CA GLN A 35 2.42 15.82 -5.35
C GLN A 35 2.00 17.19 -4.79
N GLN A 36 1.15 17.91 -5.53
CA GLN A 36 0.58 19.19 -5.08
C GLN A 36 -0.14 19.04 -3.74
N VAL A 37 -0.96 17.99 -3.57
CA VAL A 37 -1.59 17.70 -2.28
C VAL A 37 -0.52 17.46 -1.22
N GLY A 38 0.47 16.62 -1.51
CA GLY A 38 1.57 16.32 -0.61
C GLY A 38 2.36 17.55 -0.15
N GLU A 39 2.57 18.53 -1.03
CA GLU A 39 3.24 19.80 -0.74
C GLU A 39 2.43 20.71 0.21
N THR A 40 1.10 20.57 0.24
CA THR A 40 0.25 21.31 1.20
C THR A 40 0.19 20.69 2.59
N LEU A 41 0.67 19.45 2.75
CA LEU A 41 0.61 18.75 4.03
C LEU A 41 1.67 19.27 5.01
N PRO A 42 1.44 19.14 6.33
CA PRO A 42 2.43 19.53 7.33
C PRO A 42 3.79 18.86 7.13
N GLU A 43 4.88 19.54 7.50
CA GLU A 43 6.26 19.05 7.32
C GLU A 43 6.48 17.65 7.92
N GLN A 44 5.81 17.34 9.03
CA GLN A 44 5.90 16.03 9.70
C GLN A 44 5.24 14.88 8.94
N SER A 45 4.52 15.13 7.84
CA SER A 45 3.73 14.11 7.13
C SER A 45 4.59 13.00 6.55
N ARG A 46 5.76 13.35 5.96
CA ARG A 46 6.73 12.36 5.48
C ARG A 46 7.22 11.43 6.59
N ARG A 47 7.58 12.02 7.74
CA ARG A 47 8.00 11.26 8.93
C ARG A 47 6.87 10.38 9.46
N SER A 48 5.63 10.86 9.40
CA SER A 48 4.46 10.12 9.85
C SER A 48 4.15 8.92 8.93
N ALA A 49 4.26 9.10 7.60
CA ALA A 49 4.14 8.02 6.64
C ALA A 49 5.21 6.93 6.86
N ALA A 50 6.48 7.34 7.04
CA ALA A 50 7.55 6.39 7.34
C ALA A 50 7.28 5.59 8.63
N ARG A 51 6.87 6.27 9.72
CA ARG A 51 6.51 5.61 10.99
C ARG A 51 5.32 4.67 10.86
N ASN A 52 4.34 5.02 10.03
CA ASN A 52 3.20 4.15 9.75
C ASN A 52 3.64 2.87 9.02
N ARG A 53 4.54 2.96 8.04
CA ARG A 53 5.15 1.77 7.40
C ARG A 53 5.91 0.91 8.41
N GLU A 54 6.75 1.52 9.24
CA GLU A 54 7.48 0.79 10.28
C GLU A 54 6.55 0.08 11.27
N PHE A 55 5.42 0.72 11.62
CA PHE A 55 4.39 0.10 12.46
C PHE A 55 3.79 -1.13 11.78
N MET A 56 3.38 -1.03 10.52
CA MET A 56 2.87 -2.15 9.74
C MET A 56 3.88 -3.31 9.72
N HIS A 57 5.18 -3.02 9.55
CA HIS A 57 6.22 -4.06 9.58
C HIS A 57 6.30 -4.77 10.93
N ARG A 58 6.32 -4.02 12.04
CA ARG A 58 6.38 -4.62 13.38
C ARG A 58 5.10 -5.39 13.73
N ALA A 59 3.94 -4.87 13.36
CA ALA A 59 2.64 -5.48 13.65
C ALA A 59 2.46 -6.79 12.88
N SER A 60 2.72 -6.81 11.57
CA SER A 60 2.64 -8.01 10.74
C SER A 60 3.62 -9.09 11.20
N ALA A 61 4.87 -8.72 11.49
CA ALA A 61 5.85 -9.66 12.03
C ALA A 61 5.45 -10.23 13.40
N TRP A 62 4.86 -9.41 14.27
CA TRP A 62 4.35 -9.87 15.55
C TRP A 62 3.20 -10.86 15.38
N LEU A 63 2.22 -10.55 14.52
CA LEU A 63 1.09 -11.44 14.22
C LEU A 63 1.55 -12.78 13.64
N ALA A 64 2.49 -12.76 12.69
CA ALA A 64 3.04 -13.98 12.11
C ALA A 64 3.74 -14.87 13.16
N ARG A 65 4.54 -14.26 14.06
CA ARG A 65 5.17 -14.99 15.19
C ARG A 65 4.15 -15.51 16.20
N LYS A 66 2.93 -14.98 16.23
CA LYS A 66 1.82 -15.49 17.04
C LYS A 66 1.02 -16.61 16.36
N GLY A 67 1.47 -17.05 15.18
CA GLY A 67 0.83 -18.13 14.43
C GLY A 67 -0.31 -17.68 13.53
N ILE A 68 -0.50 -16.38 13.32
CA ILE A 68 -1.43 -15.89 12.30
C ILE A 68 -0.78 -16.09 10.93
N ASP A 69 -1.44 -16.86 10.07
CA ASP A 69 -0.97 -17.21 8.74
C ASP A 69 -1.92 -16.75 7.62
N GLN A 70 -3.03 -16.08 7.96
CA GLN A 70 -3.98 -15.51 7.01
C GLN A 70 -4.18 -14.03 7.29
N PHE A 71 -3.98 -13.20 6.27
CA PHE A 71 -4.08 -11.75 6.36
C PHE A 71 -5.02 -11.21 5.29
N LEU A 72 -5.91 -10.31 5.69
CA LEU A 72 -6.69 -9.46 4.80
C LEU A 72 -6.26 -8.02 5.04
N ASP A 73 -5.63 -7.42 4.04
CA ASP A 73 -5.15 -6.05 4.09
C ASP A 73 -6.06 -5.15 3.25
N ILE A 74 -6.70 -4.19 3.91
CA ILE A 74 -7.72 -3.31 3.33
C ILE A 74 -7.15 -1.89 3.27
N GLY A 75 -7.01 -1.37 2.06
CA GLY A 75 -6.26 -0.13 1.80
C GLY A 75 -4.76 -0.39 1.74
N THR A 76 -4.35 -1.43 1.01
CA THR A 76 -2.94 -1.84 0.85
C THR A 76 -2.04 -0.71 0.34
N GLY A 77 -2.60 0.17 -0.49
CA GLY A 77 -1.86 1.23 -1.16
C GLY A 77 -0.84 0.69 -2.16
N ILE A 78 0.06 1.59 -2.58
CA ILE A 78 1.10 1.29 -3.56
C ILE A 78 2.19 0.42 -2.91
N PRO A 79 2.65 -0.67 -3.56
CA PRO A 79 3.66 -1.54 -3.00
C PRO A 79 4.93 -0.78 -2.61
N THR A 80 5.34 -0.94 -1.36
CA THR A 80 6.58 -0.37 -0.80
C THR A 80 7.27 -1.49 -0.03
N GLU A 81 8.48 -1.84 -0.41
CA GLU A 81 9.17 -2.96 0.23
C GLU A 81 9.71 -2.61 1.64
N PRO A 82 9.69 -3.57 2.57
CA PRO A 82 9.01 -4.86 2.47
C PRO A 82 7.47 -4.73 2.56
N ASN A 83 6.77 -5.47 1.70
CA ASN A 83 5.32 -5.62 1.72
C ASN A 83 4.88 -6.64 2.79
N LEU A 84 3.62 -6.58 3.22
CA LEU A 84 3.09 -7.46 4.28
C LEU A 84 3.39 -8.95 4.05
N HIS A 85 3.15 -9.47 2.85
CA HIS A 85 3.39 -10.88 2.52
C HIS A 85 4.88 -11.24 2.62
N GLN A 86 5.79 -10.36 2.21
CA GLN A 86 7.23 -10.60 2.34
C GLN A 86 7.62 -10.76 3.82
N ILE A 87 7.02 -9.97 4.71
CA ILE A 87 7.25 -10.07 6.17
C ILE A 87 6.62 -11.35 6.75
N ALA A 88 5.36 -11.61 6.42
CA ALA A 88 4.62 -12.76 6.94
C ALA A 88 5.26 -14.08 6.47
N GLN A 89 5.60 -14.20 5.18
CA GLN A 89 6.17 -15.41 4.58
C GLN A 89 7.62 -15.67 5.00
N ALA A 90 8.38 -14.62 5.35
CA ALA A 90 9.71 -14.79 5.95
C ALA A 90 9.66 -15.47 7.33
N ILE A 91 8.53 -15.36 8.05
CA ILE A 91 8.32 -15.97 9.38
C ILE A 91 7.56 -17.29 9.26
N THR A 92 6.50 -17.31 8.46
CA THR A 92 5.61 -18.45 8.23
C THR A 92 5.48 -18.64 6.71
N PRO A 93 6.28 -19.50 6.06
CA PRO A 93 6.31 -19.65 4.61
C PRO A 93 4.95 -19.96 3.94
N GLY A 94 4.03 -20.58 4.69
CA GLY A 94 2.67 -20.87 4.23
C GLY A 94 1.67 -19.72 4.37
N ALA A 95 2.10 -18.53 4.82
CA ALA A 95 1.20 -17.42 5.06
C ALA A 95 0.54 -16.92 3.77
N GLN A 96 -0.77 -16.73 3.83
CA GLN A 96 -1.63 -16.25 2.76
C GLN A 96 -2.04 -14.80 3.04
N VAL A 97 -1.95 -13.96 2.02
CA VAL A 97 -2.29 -12.54 2.12
C VAL A 97 -3.20 -12.16 0.97
N VAL A 98 -4.33 -11.54 1.29
CA VAL A 98 -5.22 -10.89 0.33
C VAL A 98 -5.06 -9.39 0.49
N TYR A 99 -4.71 -8.71 -0.60
CA TYR A 99 -4.61 -7.27 -0.69
C TYR A 99 -5.86 -6.70 -1.35
N VAL A 100 -6.42 -5.63 -0.77
CA VAL A 100 -7.61 -4.95 -1.28
C VAL A 100 -7.33 -3.46 -1.31
N ASP A 101 -7.51 -2.85 -2.49
CA ASP A 101 -7.46 -1.40 -2.67
C ASP A 101 -8.46 -0.98 -3.74
N ASN A 102 -8.92 0.27 -3.68
CA ASN A 102 -9.85 0.83 -4.65
C ASN A 102 -9.15 1.71 -5.70
N ASP A 103 -7.86 2.02 -5.53
CA ASP A 103 -7.06 2.68 -6.57
C ASP A 103 -6.67 1.66 -7.66
N PRO A 104 -7.10 1.85 -8.91
CA PRO A 104 -6.75 0.94 -10.00
C PRO A 104 -5.24 0.88 -10.28
N ILE A 105 -4.45 1.84 -9.79
CA ILE A 105 -2.98 1.78 -9.91
C ILE A 105 -2.40 0.60 -9.14
N VAL A 106 -2.99 0.24 -7.99
CA VAL A 106 -2.48 -0.84 -7.14
C VAL A 106 -2.53 -2.18 -7.87
N LEU A 107 -3.59 -2.41 -8.66
CA LEU A 107 -3.73 -3.60 -9.50
C LEU A 107 -2.61 -3.74 -10.55
N ARG A 108 -1.94 -2.65 -10.97
CA ARG A 108 -0.81 -2.74 -11.91
C ARG A 108 0.42 -3.40 -11.31
N HIS A 109 0.51 -3.46 -9.99
CA HIS A 109 1.63 -4.01 -9.25
C HIS A 109 1.28 -5.33 -8.54
N ALA A 110 0.06 -5.84 -8.75
CA ALA A 110 -0.46 -7.07 -8.16
C ALA A 110 -0.12 -8.31 -9.01
#